data_AF-A0A8D9EDE3-F1
#
_entry.id   AF-A0A8D9EDE3-F1
#
_cell.length_a   1.000
_cell.length_b   1.000
_cell.length_c   1.000
_cell.angle_alpha   90.00
_cell.angle_beta   90.00
_cell.angle_gamma   90.00
#
_symmetry.space_group_name_H-M   'P 1'
#
loop_
_entity.id
_entity.type
_entity.pdbx_description
1 polymer ?
#
loop_
_entity_poly.entity_id
_entity_poly.type
_entity_poly.pdbx_seq_one_letter_code
_entity_poly.pdbx_strand_id
1 'polypeptide(L)'
;MGSKLVPIYVITCPVYSDNLLRNILPDPVGINTCGDYLFSGHTTVVTFLNFFITEYTPNTSCFPLHVYSWIINIIAIGCILASHEHYSIDVFIAFYITSRLFLHYHSLANNQALKQRDSRRVRIWFPLFGYLESSMVGRVPNEFQSCGQIIRSVLRTLLNGLKYVNGSV
;
A
#
# COMPACT_ATOMS: atom_id res chain seq x y z
N MET A 1 38.85 24.82 10.71
CA MET A 1 37.98 23.65 10.97
C MET A 1 36.60 24.17 11.34
N GLY A 2 35.69 24.24 10.38
CA GLY A 2 34.31 24.65 10.60
C GLY A 2 33.41 23.68 9.85
N SER A 3 32.71 22.83 10.60
CA SER A 3 31.73 21.87 10.12
C SER A 3 30.54 22.60 9.51
N LYS A 4 30.51 22.69 8.17
CA LYS A 4 29.30 23.10 7.45
C LYS A 4 28.34 21.91 7.43
N LEU A 5 27.41 21.90 8.39
CA LEU A 5 26.17 21.14 8.31
C LEU A 5 25.42 21.62 7.06
N VAL A 6 25.35 20.76 6.04
CA VAL A 6 24.52 21.00 4.85
C VAL A 6 23.07 20.74 5.26
N PRO A 7 22.16 21.72 5.10
CA PRO A 7 20.77 21.54 5.48
C PRO A 7 20.11 20.49 4.58
N ILE A 8 19.57 19.46 5.23
CA ILE A 8 18.57 18.53 4.70
C ILE A 8 17.33 19.36 4.37
N TYR A 9 17.17 19.77 3.11
CA TYR A 9 15.90 20.06 2.42
C TYR A 9 16.26 20.76 1.09
N VAL A 10 16.35 20.00 0.00
CA VAL A 10 16.44 20.55 -1.35
C VAL A 10 15.28 19.97 -2.16
N ILE A 11 14.13 20.65 -2.12
CA ILE A 11 12.97 20.40 -2.98
C ILE A 11 13.33 20.96 -4.35
N THR A 12 13.83 20.11 -5.24
CA THR A 12 13.89 20.44 -6.67
C THR A 12 12.52 20.14 -7.29
N CYS A 13 11.81 21.20 -7.69
CA CYS A 13 10.75 21.10 -8.69
C CYS A 13 11.38 21.44 -10.06
N PRO A 14 11.33 20.57 -11.08
CA PRO A 14 11.71 20.97 -12.42
C PRO A 14 10.49 21.61 -13.08
N VAL A 15 10.42 22.94 -13.11
CA VAL A 15 9.48 23.64 -14.01
C VAL A 15 10.29 24.17 -15.18
N TYR A 16 10.31 23.41 -16.27
CA TYR A 16 10.77 23.88 -17.57
C TYR A 16 9.71 24.80 -18.16
N SER A 17 10.17 26.01 -18.53
CA SER A 17 9.56 27.01 -19.41
C SER A 17 8.18 27.55 -19.02
N ASP A 18 8.14 28.82 -18.58
CA ASP A 18 7.49 29.89 -19.36
C ASP A 18 7.71 31.26 -18.72
N ASN A 19 8.75 31.94 -19.17
CA ASN A 19 9.04 33.34 -18.85
C ASN A 19 8.05 34.33 -19.51
N LEU A 20 6.91 33.87 -20.03
CA LEU A 20 5.98 34.69 -20.82
C LEU A 20 4.61 34.93 -20.14
N LEU A 21 4.24 34.15 -19.12
CA LEU A 21 2.91 34.21 -18.49
C LEU A 21 2.87 34.88 -17.10
N ARG A 22 4.02 35.26 -16.53
CA ARG A 22 4.13 35.79 -15.15
C ARG A 22 3.86 37.30 -14.98
N ASN A 23 3.53 38.01 -16.06
CA ASN A 23 3.34 39.48 -16.05
C ASN A 23 1.88 39.95 -16.26
N ILE A 24 0.92 39.03 -16.46
CA ILE A 24 -0.43 39.41 -16.94
C ILE A 24 -1.56 39.09 -15.93
N LEU A 25 -1.36 38.20 -14.96
CA LEU A 25 -2.40 37.87 -13.97
C LEU A 25 -1.92 38.15 -12.54
N PRO A 26 -2.63 38.98 -11.75
CA PRO A 26 -2.48 38.99 -10.31
C PRO A 26 -3.21 37.77 -9.77
N ASP A 27 -2.51 36.63 -9.67
CA ASP A 27 -3.09 35.42 -9.10
C ASP A 27 -3.49 35.69 -7.63
N PRO A 28 -4.78 35.61 -7.26
CA PRO A 28 -5.14 35.46 -5.87
C PRO A 28 -4.69 34.05 -5.48
N VAL A 29 -3.84 33.98 -4.46
CA VAL A 29 -3.21 32.76 -3.93
C VAL A 29 -2.00 32.28 -4.75
N GLY A 30 -0.86 32.92 -4.50
CA GLY A 30 0.46 32.39 -4.82
C GLY A 30 0.77 31.13 -3.99
N ILE A 31 0.26 29.99 -4.45
CA ILE A 31 0.73 28.67 -4.04
C ILE A 31 1.33 27.98 -5.26
N ASN A 32 2.66 28.03 -5.36
CA ASN A 32 3.38 26.98 -6.07
C ASN A 32 3.21 25.72 -5.21
N THR A 33 2.11 24.97 -5.38
CA THR A 33 1.99 23.65 -4.79
C THR A 33 2.98 22.73 -5.50
N CYS A 34 4.23 22.72 -5.04
CA CYS A 34 5.08 21.53 -5.09
C CYS A 34 4.52 20.47 -4.12
N GLY A 35 3.20 20.25 -4.16
CA GLY A 35 2.40 19.59 -3.13
C GLY A 35 1.87 18.22 -3.53
N ASP A 36 2.12 17.76 -4.76
CA ASP A 36 1.39 16.62 -5.34
C ASP A 36 2.24 15.35 -5.52
N TYR A 37 3.34 15.18 -4.77
CA TYR A 37 4.08 13.91 -4.73
C TYR A 37 4.24 13.31 -3.33
N LEU A 38 3.54 13.82 -2.32
CA LEU A 38 3.76 13.43 -0.92
C LEU A 38 3.40 11.97 -0.57
N PHE A 39 2.78 11.21 -1.50
CA PHE A 39 2.31 9.86 -1.23
C PHE A 39 2.54 8.89 -2.40
N SER A 40 3.45 7.93 -2.23
CA SER A 40 3.66 6.84 -3.18
C SER A 40 2.60 5.73 -2.98
N GLY A 41 1.52 5.81 -3.76
CA GLY A 41 0.54 4.74 -3.86
C GLY A 41 1.15 3.42 -4.34
N HIS A 42 2.14 3.46 -5.23
CA HIS A 42 2.85 2.28 -5.72
C HIS A 42 3.58 1.54 -4.60
N THR A 43 4.32 2.25 -3.74
CA THR A 43 4.98 1.66 -2.56
C THR A 43 3.96 1.06 -1.61
N THR A 44 2.87 1.78 -1.35
CA THR A 44 1.77 1.35 -0.47
C THR A 44 1.17 0.03 -0.95
N VAL A 45 0.81 -0.07 -2.23
CA VAL A 45 0.19 -1.26 -2.81
C VAL A 45 1.15 -2.46 -2.77
N VAL A 46 2.42 -2.28 -3.14
CA VAL A 46 3.40 -3.38 -3.15
C VAL A 46 3.70 -3.87 -1.73
N THR A 47 3.89 -2.96 -0.77
CA THR A 47 4.13 -3.33 0.63
C THR A 47 2.90 -4.00 1.25
N PHE A 48 1.70 -3.48 0.96
CA PHE A 48 0.45 -4.07 1.43
C PHE A 48 0.25 -5.48 0.87
N LEU A 49 0.52 -5.68 -0.43
CA LEU A 49 0.46 -6.98 -1.07
C LEU A 49 1.45 -7.97 -0.44
N ASN A 50 2.68 -7.53 -0.12
CA ASN A 50 3.65 -8.37 0.57
C ASN A 50 3.13 -8.83 1.96
N PHE A 51 2.58 -7.91 2.76
CA PHE A 51 2.01 -8.28 4.06
C PHE A 51 0.80 -9.19 3.93
N PHE A 52 -0.08 -8.93 2.96
CA PHE A 52 -1.22 -9.78 2.66
C PHE A 52 -0.78 -11.21 2.32
N ILE A 53 0.21 -11.34 1.43
CA ILE A 53 0.76 -12.64 1.05
C ILE A 53 1.29 -13.37 2.29
N THR A 54 2.07 -12.72 3.14
CA THR A 54 2.68 -13.36 4.31
C THR A 54 1.68 -13.75 5.41
N GLU A 55 0.58 -13.03 5.56
CA GLU A 55 -0.42 -13.28 6.61
C GLU A 55 -1.44 -14.35 6.19
N TYR A 56 -1.90 -14.31 4.92
CA TYR A 56 -2.97 -15.20 4.44
C TYR A 56 -2.45 -16.49 3.79
N THR A 57 -1.16 -16.61 3.53
CA THR A 57 -0.55 -17.82 2.94
C THR A 57 0.01 -18.73 4.05
N PRO A 58 -0.17 -20.07 3.98
CA PRO A 58 0.32 -20.97 5.02
C PRO A 58 1.86 -21.03 5.08
N ASN A 59 2.42 -20.69 6.25
CA ASN A 59 3.88 -20.59 6.50
C ASN A 59 4.68 -21.87 6.18
N THR A 60 4.09 -23.06 6.38
CA THR A 60 4.86 -24.32 6.30
C THR A 60 4.99 -24.87 4.89
N SER A 61 4.01 -24.62 4.02
CA SER A 61 3.96 -25.24 2.68
C SER A 61 4.22 -24.26 1.53
N CYS A 62 4.33 -22.96 1.81
CA CYS A 62 4.55 -21.91 0.80
C CYS A 62 5.73 -20.98 1.13
N PHE A 63 6.72 -21.44 1.90
CA PHE A 63 7.92 -20.67 2.20
C PHE A 63 8.60 -19.98 0.99
N PRO A 64 8.80 -20.63 -0.19
CA PRO A 64 9.43 -19.96 -1.33
C PRO A 64 8.62 -18.77 -1.86
N LEU A 65 7.30 -18.79 -1.69
CA LEU A 65 6.42 -17.69 -2.10
C LEU A 65 6.67 -16.46 -1.21
N HIS A 66 6.85 -16.67 0.10
CA HIS A 66 7.16 -15.58 1.03
C HIS A 66 8.52 -14.96 0.71
N VAL A 67 9.53 -15.78 0.42
CA VAL A 67 10.86 -15.27 0.02
C VAL A 67 10.75 -14.44 -1.26
N TYR A 68 10.00 -14.94 -2.26
CA TYR A 68 9.81 -14.22 -3.51
C TYR A 68 9.05 -12.90 -3.33
N SER A 69 8.02 -12.86 -2.49
CA SER A 69 7.27 -11.63 -2.21
C SER A 69 8.14 -10.58 -1.52
N TRP A 70 9.00 -11.01 -0.59
CA TRP A 70 9.97 -10.12 0.05
C TRP A 70 11.01 -9.59 -0.93
N ILE A 71 11.53 -10.44 -1.82
CA ILE A 71 12.48 -10.02 -2.87
C ILE A 71 11.84 -8.98 -3.78
N ILE A 72 10.61 -9.22 -4.29
CA ILE A 72 9.89 -8.24 -5.10
C ILE A 72 9.69 -6.95 -4.32
N ASN A 73 9.30 -7.02 -3.05
CA ASN A 73 9.07 -5.83 -2.23
C ASN A 73 10.36 -4.99 -2.08
N ILE A 74 11.51 -5.63 -1.83
CA ILE A 74 12.80 -4.93 -1.73
C ILE A 74 13.24 -4.36 -3.08
N ILE A 75 13.08 -5.11 -4.17
CA ILE A 75 13.41 -4.63 -5.52
C ILE A 75 12.52 -3.45 -5.90
N ALA A 76 11.21 -3.54 -5.64
CA ALA A 76 10.26 -2.47 -5.95
C ALA A 76 10.57 -1.20 -5.14
N ILE A 77 10.85 -1.33 -3.83
CA ILE A 77 11.29 -0.21 -3.00
C ILE A 77 12.61 0.37 -3.53
N GLY A 78 13.56 -0.48 -3.93
CA GLY A 78 14.83 -0.06 -4.51
C GLY A 78 14.69 0.69 -5.83
N CYS A 79 13.86 0.20 -6.75
CA CYS A 79 13.56 0.87 -8.02
C CYS A 79 12.85 2.21 -7.82
N ILE A 80 11.95 2.31 -6.84
CA ILE A 80 11.25 3.56 -6.52
C ILE A 80 12.23 4.60 -5.93
N LEU A 81 13.15 4.17 -5.05
CA LEU A 81 14.21 5.05 -4.53
C LEU A 81 15.21 5.46 -5.63
N ALA A 82 15.51 4.57 -6.57
CA ALA A 82 16.41 4.83 -7.68
C ALA A 82 15.84 5.85 -8.69
N SER A 83 14.52 6.05 -8.70
CA SER A 83 13.85 6.99 -9.61
C SER A 83 14.26 8.45 -9.36
N HIS A 84 14.87 8.80 -8.21
CA HIS A 84 15.40 10.12 -7.79
C HIS A 84 14.47 11.35 -7.98
N GLU A 85 13.26 11.14 -8.49
CA GLU A 85 12.19 12.11 -8.65
C GLU A 85 11.17 12.03 -7.49
N HIS A 86 11.21 10.94 -6.73
CA HIS A 86 10.41 10.77 -5.52
C HIS A 86 11.26 11.02 -4.28
N TYR A 87 10.70 11.81 -3.37
CA TYR A 87 11.34 12.11 -2.10
C TYR A 87 11.47 10.80 -1.32
N SER A 88 12.69 10.42 -0.91
CA SER A 88 12.91 9.17 -0.16
C SER A 88 12.07 9.11 1.12
N ILE A 89 11.70 10.26 1.68
CA ILE A 89 10.76 10.40 2.79
C ILE A 89 9.35 9.87 2.46
N ASP A 90 8.87 9.99 1.21
CA ASP A 90 7.54 9.52 0.79
C ASP A 90 7.46 7.99 0.87
N VAL A 91 8.56 7.31 0.55
CA VAL A 91 8.68 5.84 0.63
C VAL A 91 8.66 5.37 2.09
N PHE A 92 9.37 6.08 2.98
CA PHE A 92 9.35 5.77 4.42
C PHE A 92 7.98 6.00 5.04
N ILE A 93 7.31 7.11 4.70
CA ILE A 93 5.97 7.42 5.18
C ILE A 93 4.96 6.40 4.66
N ALA A 94 5.00 6.06 3.37
CA ALA A 94 4.13 5.04 2.76
C ALA A 94 4.32 3.67 3.43
N PHE A 95 5.56 3.23 3.62
CA PHE A 95 5.86 1.97 4.33
C PHE A 95 5.36 1.99 5.77
N TYR A 96 5.57 3.09 6.49
CA TYR A 96 5.13 3.25 7.88
C TYR A 96 3.61 3.21 8.02
N ILE A 97 2.89 4.02 7.24
CA ILE A 97 1.43 4.08 7.26
C ILE A 97 0.85 2.71 6.88
N THR A 98 1.37 2.07 5.83
CA THR A 98 0.91 0.75 5.38
C THR A 98 1.09 -0.30 6.48
N SER A 99 2.27 -0.35 7.10
CA SER A 99 2.56 -1.30 8.19
C SER A 99 1.65 -1.10 9.39
N ARG A 100 1.39 0.16 9.77
CA ARG A 100 0.51 0.50 10.90
C ARG A 100 -0.94 0.19 10.60
N LEU A 101 -1.44 0.55 9.43
CA LEU A 101 -2.80 0.23 9.00
C LEU A 101 -3.02 -1.28 9.00
N PHE A 102 -2.08 -2.04 8.44
CA PHE A 102 -2.17 -3.51 8.40
C PHE A 102 -2.23 -4.12 9.81
N LEU A 103 -1.33 -3.70 10.71
CA LEU A 103 -1.30 -4.20 12.08
C LEU A 103 -2.55 -3.81 12.87
N HIS A 104 -3.00 -2.56 12.78
CA HIS A 104 -4.20 -2.09 13.48
C HIS A 104 -5.46 -2.79 12.95
N TYR A 105 -5.56 -3.00 11.64
CA TYR A 105 -6.65 -3.75 11.03
C TYR A 105 -6.73 -5.17 11.61
N HIS A 106 -5.62 -5.93 11.55
CA HIS A 106 -5.60 -7.31 12.02
C HIS A 106 -5.75 -7.41 13.54
N SER A 107 -5.24 -6.45 14.31
CA SER A 107 -5.45 -6.39 15.75
C SER A 107 -6.94 -6.25 16.09
N LEU A 108 -7.66 -5.34 15.41
CA LEU A 108 -9.09 -5.13 15.62
C LEU A 108 -9.95 -6.28 15.08
N ALA A 109 -9.60 -6.86 13.94
CA ALA A 109 -10.32 -7.98 13.33
C ALA A 109 -10.16 -9.28 14.16
N ASN A 110 -8.96 -9.54 14.67
CA ASN A 110 -8.68 -10.76 15.44
C ASN A 110 -9.14 -10.66 16.90
N ASN A 111 -9.08 -9.47 17.52
CA ASN A 111 -9.47 -9.28 18.91
C ASN A 111 -10.90 -8.74 19.04
N GLN A 112 -11.88 -9.65 18.95
CA GLN A 112 -13.29 -9.31 19.09
C GLN A 112 -13.63 -8.59 20.40
N ALA A 113 -12.92 -8.87 21.49
CA ALA A 113 -13.12 -8.19 22.77
C ALA A 113 -12.79 -6.69 22.70
N LEU A 114 -11.75 -6.30 21.95
CA LEU A 114 -11.41 -4.90 21.70
C LEU A 114 -12.45 -4.25 20.77
N LYS A 115 -12.86 -4.95 19.71
CA LYS A 115 -13.90 -4.49 18.76
C LYS A 115 -15.24 -4.25 19.46
N GLN A 116 -15.66 -5.12 20.37
CA GLN A 116 -16.92 -5.01 21.13
C GLN A 116 -16.90 -3.78 22.06
N ARG A 117 -15.80 -3.58 22.80
CA ARG A 117 -15.66 -2.48 23.75
C ARG A 117 -15.75 -1.10 23.09
N ASP A 118 -15.14 -0.95 21.91
CA ASP A 118 -15.04 0.33 21.19
C ASP A 118 -15.86 0.37 19.89
N SER A 119 -16.84 -0.52 19.71
CA SER A 119 -17.58 -0.71 18.45
C SER A 119 -18.17 0.58 17.87
N ARG A 120 -18.76 1.44 18.72
CA ARG A 120 -19.32 2.73 18.29
C ARG A 120 -18.23 3.70 17.81
N ARG A 121 -17.08 3.75 18.48
CA ARG A 121 -15.96 4.63 18.10
C ARG A 121 -15.31 4.14 16.82
N VAL A 122 -15.02 2.84 16.71
CA VAL A 122 -14.42 2.24 15.53
C VAL A 122 -15.29 2.47 14.29
N ARG A 123 -16.62 2.35 14.40
CA ARG A 123 -17.53 2.60 13.27
C ARG A 123 -17.59 4.07 12.82
N ILE A 124 -17.37 5.02 13.73
CA ILE A 124 -17.35 6.46 13.42
C ILE A 124 -16.01 6.87 12.81
N TRP A 125 -14.90 6.42 13.41
CA TRP A 125 -13.54 6.79 12.97
C TRP A 125 -13.08 5.98 11.74
N PHE A 126 -13.57 4.76 11.58
CA PHE A 126 -13.19 3.84 10.50
C PHE A 126 -14.44 3.23 9.84
N PRO A 127 -15.21 4.03 9.08
CA PRO A 127 -16.45 3.57 8.45
C PRO A 127 -16.20 2.42 7.46
N LEU A 128 -15.07 2.44 6.73
CA LEU A 128 -14.67 1.37 5.82
C LEU A 128 -14.45 0.04 6.56
N PHE A 129 -13.78 0.07 7.72
CA PHE A 129 -13.59 -1.12 8.55
C PHE A 129 -14.94 -1.68 9.02
N GLY A 130 -15.85 -0.82 9.45
CA GLY A 130 -17.20 -1.22 9.85
C GLY A 130 -18.00 -1.87 8.72
N TYR A 131 -17.78 -1.45 7.46
CA TYR A 131 -18.41 -2.05 6.28
C TYR A 131 -17.80 -3.41 5.93
N LEU A 132 -16.46 -3.53 5.91
CA LEU A 132 -15.77 -4.77 5.55
C LEU A 132 -16.00 -5.89 6.58
N GLU A 133 -16.03 -5.53 7.87
CA GLU A 133 -16.13 -6.47 8.99
C GLU A 133 -17.55 -6.53 9.59
N SER A 134 -18.59 -6.13 8.85
CA SER A 134 -19.99 -6.18 9.31
C SER A 134 -20.55 -7.59 9.37
N SER A 135 -20.07 -8.48 8.49
CA SER A 135 -20.64 -9.81 8.24
C SER A 135 -19.78 -10.95 8.78
N MET A 136 -18.55 -10.65 9.21
CA MET A 136 -17.56 -11.65 9.65
C MET A 136 -17.38 -11.60 11.17
N VAL A 137 -17.34 -12.78 11.80
CA VAL A 137 -17.11 -12.94 13.25
C VAL A 137 -15.77 -13.65 13.45
N GLY A 138 -14.68 -12.89 13.44
CA GLY A 138 -13.34 -13.35 13.88
C GLY A 138 -12.33 -13.57 12.77
N ARG A 139 -11.20 -14.20 13.13
CA ARG A 139 -10.08 -14.44 12.19
C ARG A 139 -10.50 -15.38 11.08
N VAL A 140 -10.24 -14.98 9.83
CA VAL A 140 -10.49 -15.84 8.66
C VAL A 140 -9.65 -17.11 8.77
N PRO A 141 -10.27 -18.31 8.75
CA PRO A 141 -9.53 -19.56 8.81
C PRO A 141 -8.76 -19.77 7.50
N ASN A 142 -7.53 -20.29 7.61
CA ASN A 142 -6.76 -20.63 6.42
C ASN A 142 -7.23 -21.99 5.88
N GLU A 143 -8.11 -21.98 4.89
CA GLU A 143 -8.64 -23.20 4.25
C GLU A 143 -7.63 -23.89 3.34
N PHE A 144 -6.56 -23.19 2.92
CA PHE A 144 -5.55 -23.72 2.03
C PHE A 144 -4.37 -24.29 2.82
N GLN A 145 -4.15 -25.61 2.70
CA GLN A 145 -3.05 -26.28 3.40
C GLN A 145 -1.75 -26.27 2.58
N SER A 146 -1.83 -26.20 1.24
CA SER A 146 -0.66 -26.33 0.35
C SER A 146 -0.64 -25.31 -0.79
N CYS A 147 0.58 -24.91 -1.21
CA CYS A 147 0.79 -24.00 -2.35
C CYS A 147 0.13 -24.53 -3.64
N GLY A 148 0.22 -25.84 -3.86
CA GLY A 148 -0.39 -26.49 -5.02
C GLY A 148 -1.93 -26.45 -5.04
N GLN A 149 -2.60 -26.35 -3.89
CA GLN A 149 -4.06 -26.14 -3.85
C GLN A 149 -4.43 -24.70 -4.23
N ILE A 150 -3.65 -23.72 -3.76
CA ILE A 150 -3.83 -22.30 -4.09
C ILE A 150 -3.66 -22.10 -5.60
N ILE A 151 -2.54 -22.56 -6.18
CA ILE A 151 -2.25 -22.45 -7.61
C ILE A 151 -3.36 -23.13 -8.43
N ARG A 152 -3.79 -24.33 -8.06
CA ARG A 152 -4.88 -25.03 -8.75
C ARG A 152 -6.23 -24.32 -8.63
N SER A 153 -6.50 -23.62 -7.53
CA SER A 153 -7.72 -22.85 -7.34
C SER A 153 -7.71 -21.57 -8.19
N VAL A 154 -6.61 -20.83 -8.16
CA VAL A 154 -6.40 -19.63 -8.97
C VAL A 154 -6.45 -19.97 -10.45
N LEU A 155 -5.72 -21.00 -10.88
CA LEU A 155 -5.71 -21.43 -12.28
C LEU A 155 -7.11 -21.86 -12.75
N ARG A 156 -7.87 -22.59 -11.93
CA ARG A 156 -9.26 -22.94 -12.24
C ARG A 156 -10.14 -21.70 -12.37
N THR A 157 -10.01 -20.74 -11.47
CA THR A 157 -10.79 -19.50 -11.49
C THR A 157 -10.46 -18.67 -12.73
N LEU A 158 -9.18 -18.53 -13.07
CA LEU A 158 -8.73 -17.82 -14.27
C LEU A 158 -9.18 -18.53 -15.55
N LEU A 159 -9.05 -19.85 -15.63
CA LEU A 159 -9.52 -20.62 -16.79
C LEU A 159 -11.05 -20.53 -16.95
N ASN A 160 -11.80 -20.55 -15.85
CA ASN A 160 -13.24 -20.36 -15.88
C ASN A 160 -13.62 -18.94 -16.29
N GLY A 161 -12.90 -17.92 -15.83
CA GLY A 161 -13.06 -16.54 -16.27
C GLY A 161 -12.74 -16.36 -17.76
N LEU A 162 -11.65 -16.96 -18.25
CA LEU A 162 -11.29 -16.95 -19.67
C LEU A 162 -12.32 -17.68 -20.52
N LYS A 163 -12.87 -18.80 -20.04
CA LYS A 163 -13.98 -19.50 -20.69
C LYS A 163 -15.26 -18.68 -20.70
N TYR A 164 -15.54 -17.93 -19.63
CA TYR A 164 -16.68 -17.03 -19.57
C TYR A 164 -16.56 -15.89 -20.61
N VAL A 165 -15.37 -15.31 -20.74
CA VAL A 165 -15.08 -14.28 -21.74
C VAL A 165 -15.13 -14.84 -23.17
N ASN A 166 -14.52 -16.01 -23.42
CA ASN A 166 -14.53 -16.64 -24.76
C ASN A 166 -15.86 -17.31 -25.14
N GLY A 167 -16.72 -17.65 -24.17
CA GLY A 167 -18.03 -18.28 -24.39
C GLY A 167 -19.19 -17.28 -24.46
N SER A 168 -18.91 -15.98 -24.43
CA SER A 168 -19.88 -14.90 -24.60
C SER A 168 -19.90 -14.32 -26.02
N VAL A 169 -19.45 -15.09 -27.02
CA VAL A 169 -19.62 -14.82 -28.46
C VAL A 169 -20.44 -15.95 -29.08
#